data_AF-A0A316R027-F1
#
_entry.id   AF-A0A316R027-F1
#
_cell.length_a   1.000
_cell.length_b   1.000
_cell.length_c   1.000
_cell.angle_alpha   90.00
_cell.angle_beta   90.00
_cell.angle_gamma   90.00
#
_symmetry.space_group_name_H-M   'P 1'
#
loop_
_entity.id
_entity.type
_entity.pdbx_description
1 polymer ?
#
loop_
_entity_poly.entity_id
_entity_poly.type
_entity_poly.pdbx_seq_one_letter_code
_entity_poly.pdbx_strand_id
1 'polypeptide(L)'
;MAVQGTIVKVSGPLIVASGMADVQMFDVVRVSEKQLIGEVIELRGDRASIQVYEETGGIGPGEPVESTGAPLSVELGPGLIESIYDGIQRPLDKV
;
A
#
# COMPACT_ATOMS: atom_id res chain seq x y z
N MET A 1 -5.73 -5.26 -15.33
CA MET A 1 -4.60 -6.12 -14.92
C MET A 1 -3.96 -5.44 -13.74
N ALA A 2 -3.56 -6.18 -12.70
CA ALA A 2 -2.85 -5.58 -11.58
C ALA A 2 -1.49 -5.07 -12.07
N VAL A 3 -1.19 -3.80 -11.82
CA VAL A 3 0.12 -3.22 -12.13
C VAL A 3 1.10 -3.77 -11.10
N GLN A 4 2.16 -4.43 -11.57
CA GLN A 4 3.19 -5.01 -10.70
C GLN A 4 4.52 -4.29 -10.94
N GLY A 5 5.01 -3.64 -9.90
CA GLY A 5 6.30 -2.99 -9.84
C GLY A 5 7.29 -3.70 -8.92
N THR A 6 8.46 -3.09 -8.79
CA THR A 6 9.56 -3.60 -7.97
C THR A 6 10.15 -2.47 -7.15
N ILE A 7 10.40 -2.70 -5.86
CA ILE A 7 11.01 -1.71 -4.98
C ILE A 7 12.43 -1.40 -5.46
N VAL A 8 12.73 -0.11 -5.64
CA VAL A 8 14.07 0.39 -6.00
C VAL A 8 14.72 1.16 -4.86
N LYS A 9 13.94 1.67 -3.90
CA LYS A 9 14.44 2.41 -2.74
C LYS A 9 13.48 2.30 -1.56
N VAL A 10 14.03 2.16 -0.35
CA VAL A 10 13.31 2.24 0.93
C VAL A 10 13.92 3.36 1.76
N SER A 11 13.09 4.26 2.30
CA SER A 11 13.51 5.42 3.09
C SER A 11 12.53 5.64 4.24
N GLY A 12 12.67 4.84 5.31
CA GLY A 12 11.67 4.78 6.38
C GLY A 12 10.33 4.31 5.81
N PRO A 13 9.22 5.03 6.04
CA PRO A 13 7.92 4.61 5.53
C PRO A 13 7.68 4.98 4.05
N LEU A 14 8.61 5.71 3.43
CA LEU A 14 8.56 6.07 2.01
C LEU A 14 9.28 5.01 1.17
N ILE A 15 8.57 4.42 0.23
CA ILE A 15 9.08 3.42 -0.72
C ILE A 15 8.97 3.96 -2.14
N VAL A 16 9.98 3.68 -2.97
CA VAL A 16 9.94 4.00 -4.40
C VAL A 16 9.97 2.70 -5.17
N ALA A 17 9.02 2.52 -6.08
CA ALA A 17 8.92 1.35 -6.96
C ALA A 17 9.01 1.76 -8.44
N SER A 18 9.66 0.93 -9.26
CA SER A 18 9.69 1.05 -10.72
C SER A 18 8.72 0.06 -11.37
N GLY A 19 8.40 0.25 -12.65
CA GLY A 19 7.42 -0.60 -13.35
C GLY A 19 5.97 -0.22 -13.02
N MET A 20 5.75 1.03 -12.56
CA MET A 20 4.47 1.51 -12.06
C MET A 20 3.83 2.52 -13.03
N ALA A 21 4.09 2.42 -14.33
CA ALA A 21 3.66 3.42 -15.32
C ALA A 21 2.12 3.56 -15.41
N ASP A 22 1.39 2.48 -15.17
CA ASP A 22 -0.08 2.42 -15.28
C ASP A 22 -0.80 2.57 -13.93
N VAL A 23 -0.10 2.93 -12.85
CA VAL A 23 -0.72 3.16 -11.53
C VAL A 23 -1.28 4.58 -11.43
N GLN A 24 -2.36 4.76 -10.66
CA GLN A 24 -2.95 6.07 -10.44
C GLN A 24 -2.47 6.70 -9.12
N MET A 25 -2.55 8.02 -9.03
CA MET A 25 -2.36 8.73 -7.76
C MET A 25 -3.44 8.29 -6.77
N PHE A 26 -3.08 8.12 -5.50
CA PHE A 26 -3.93 7.61 -4.41
C PHE A 26 -4.35 6.14 -4.52
N ASP A 27 -3.85 5.40 -5.52
CA ASP A 27 -4.06 3.94 -5.53
C ASP A 27 -3.45 3.31 -4.28
N VAL A 28 -4.21 2.40 -3.68
CA VAL A 28 -3.68 1.51 -2.66
C VAL A 28 -2.83 0.44 -3.33
N VAL A 29 -1.67 0.19 -2.75
CA VAL A 29 -0.72 -0.82 -3.19
C VAL A 29 -0.41 -1.80 -2.06
N ARG A 30 -0.06 -3.03 -2.44
CA ARG A 30 0.51 -4.05 -1.57
C ARG A 30 2.02 -4.06 -1.76
N VAL A 31 2.75 -3.82 -0.69
CA VAL A 31 4.21 -3.65 -0.74
C VAL A 31 4.89 -4.86 -0.10
N SER A 32 5.92 -5.38 -0.78
CA SER A 32 6.69 -6.56 -0.37
C SER A 32 5.88 -7.86 -0.40
N GLU A 33 6.57 -9.00 -0.25
CA GLU A 33 5.98 -10.30 0.05
C GLU A 33 5.11 -10.25 1.33
N LYS A 34 5.36 -9.28 2.21
CA LYS A 34 4.56 -9.02 3.42
C LYS A 34 3.20 -8.38 3.14
N GLN A 35 2.93 -7.93 1.90
CA GLN A 35 1.65 -7.36 1.48
C GLN A 35 1.19 -6.16 2.33
N LEU A 36 2.16 -5.33 2.76
CA LEU A 36 1.89 -4.15 3.58
C LEU A 36 1.06 -3.14 2.80
N ILE A 37 0.14 -2.47 3.49
CA ILE A 37 -0.70 -1.44 2.86
C ILE A 37 0.10 -0.15 2.68
N GLY A 38 0.12 0.34 1.45
CA GLY A 38 0.60 1.68 1.13
C GLY A 38 -0.27 2.40 0.12
N GLU A 39 0.00 3.68 -0.07
CA GLU A 39 -0.71 4.58 -0.99
C GLU A 39 0.28 5.29 -1.91
N VAL A 40 -0.05 5.39 -3.19
CA VAL A 40 0.73 6.17 -4.17
C VAL A 40 0.53 7.67 -3.92
N ILE A 41 1.61 8.37 -3.60
CA ILE A 41 1.61 9.81 -3.29
C ILE A 41 2.33 10.67 -4.33
N GLU A 42 3.10 10.05 -5.23
CA GLU A 42 3.79 10.74 -6.31
C GLU A 42 4.05 9.81 -7.49
N LEU A 43 3.96 10.33 -8.71
CA LEU A 43 4.30 9.62 -9.95
C LEU A 43 5.36 10.39 -10.73
N ARG A 44 6.43 9.69 -11.14
CA ARG A 44 7.53 10.23 -11.96
C ARG A 44 7.95 9.22 -13.02
N GLY A 45 7.41 9.38 -14.23
CA GLY A 45 7.70 8.46 -15.33
C GLY A 45 7.20 7.05 -15.02
N ASP A 46 8.11 6.08 -14.97
CA ASP A 46 7.82 4.68 -14.64
C ASP A 46 7.87 4.37 -13.14
N ARG A 47 8.10 5.40 -12.29
CA ARG A 47 8.26 5.26 -10.85
C ARG A 47 7.09 5.85 -10.07
N ALA A 48 6.75 5.17 -8.99
CA ALA A 48 5.80 5.63 -7.98
C ALA A 48 6.50 5.80 -6.63
N SER A 49 6.23 6.90 -5.94
CA SER A 49 6.53 7.07 -4.51
C SER A 49 5.31 6.63 -3.71
N ILE A 50 5.53 5.75 -2.75
CA ILE A 50 4.50 5.06 -1.98
C ILE A 50 4.72 5.35 -0.50
N GLN A 51 3.68 5.84 0.16
CA GLN A 51 3.63 5.97 1.60
C GLN A 51 3.05 4.69 2.20
N VAL A 52 3.85 3.95 2.96
CA VAL A 52 3.40 2.75 3.67
C VAL A 52 2.81 3.15 5.02
N TYR A 53 1.69 2.54 5.41
CA TYR A 53 0.99 2.81 6.69
C TYR A 53 1.42 1.88 7.83
N GLU A 54 2.27 0.90 7.52
CA GLU A 54 2.80 -0.11 8.43
C GLU A 54 4.33 -0.02 8.55
N GLU A 55 4.92 -0.73 9.52
CA GLU A 55 6.36 -0.77 9.75
C GLU A 55 7.09 -1.41 8.54
N THR A 56 8.01 -0.66 7.93
CA THR A 56 8.77 -1.12 6.74
C THR A 56 10.03 -1.92 7.08
N GLY A 57 10.15 -2.35 8.35
CA GLY A 57 11.25 -3.15 8.86
C GLY A 57 11.44 -4.46 8.09
N GLY A 58 12.64 -4.65 7.56
CA GLY A 58 13.01 -5.86 6.82
C GLY A 58 12.48 -5.93 5.40
N ILE A 59 12.08 -4.79 4.81
CA ILE A 59 11.79 -4.65 3.38
C ILE A 59 13.00 -4.00 2.67
N GLY A 60 13.31 -4.47 1.47
CA GLY A 60 14.42 -3.96 0.66
C GLY A 60 14.13 -3.89 -0.83
N PRO A 61 15.08 -3.32 -1.62
CA PRO A 61 15.00 -3.32 -3.07
C PRO A 61 14.89 -4.73 -3.67
N GLY A 62 14.14 -4.86 -4.76
CA GLY A 62 13.89 -6.12 -5.46
C GLY A 62 12.59 -6.82 -5.08
N GLU A 63 11.95 -6.42 -3.99
CA GLU A 63 10.66 -6.98 -3.58
C GLU A 63 9.48 -6.40 -4.41
N PRO A 64 8.34 -7.12 -4.51
CA PRO A 64 7.23 -6.72 -5.35
C PRO A 64 6.43 -5.55 -4.78
N VAL A 65 5.78 -4.81 -5.67
CA VAL A 65 4.70 -3.87 -5.34
C VAL A 65 3.54 -4.12 -6.28
N GLU A 66 2.34 -4.30 -5.75
CA GLU A 66 1.15 -4.60 -6.56
C GLU A 66 0.07 -3.53 -6.33
N SER A 67 -0.43 -2.91 -7.39
CA SER A 67 -1.57 -1.99 -7.29
C SER A 67 -2.89 -2.75 -7.19
N THR A 68 -3.75 -2.28 -6.27
CA THR A 68 -5.14 -2.72 -6.18
C THR A 68 -6.03 -2.06 -7.25
N GLY A 69 -5.54 -1.00 -7.90
CA GLY A 69 -6.27 -0.22 -8.92
C GLY A 69 -7.43 0.60 -8.35
N ALA A 70 -7.48 0.78 -7.04
CA ALA A 70 -8.51 1.53 -6.36
C ALA A 70 -7.91 2.34 -5.19
N PRO A 71 -8.52 3.48 -4.84
CA PRO A 71 -8.11 4.26 -3.68
C PRO A 71 -8.49 3.58 -2.37
N LEU A 72 -7.91 4.06 -1.27
CA LEU A 72 -8.24 3.58 0.05
C LEU A 72 -9.73 3.78 0.33
N SER A 73 -10.39 2.67 0.65
CA SER A 73 -11.83 2.60 0.84
C SER A 73 -12.13 1.88 2.14
N VAL A 74 -13.26 2.21 2.75
CA VAL A 74 -13.74 1.59 3.98
C VAL A 74 -15.08 0.93 3.74
N GLU A 75 -15.34 -0.19 4.41
CA GLU A 75 -16.63 -0.86 4.40
C GLU A 75 -17.59 -0.14 5.33
N LEU A 76 -18.79 0.16 4.83
CA LEU A 76 -19.87 0.81 5.57
C LEU A 76 -21.07 -0.13 5.66
N GLY A 77 -21.45 -0.51 6.88
CA GLY A 77 -22.59 -1.40 7.08
C GLY A 77 -22.90 -1.70 8.54
N PRO A 78 -23.91 -2.55 8.78
CA PRO A 78 -24.20 -3.10 10.11
C PRO A 78 -22.98 -3.83 10.68
N GLY A 79 -22.76 -3.73 11.99
CA GLY A 79 -21.61 -4.35 12.67
C GLY A 79 -20.39 -3.43 12.81
N LEU A 80 -20.48 -2.15 12.43
CA LEU A 80 -19.44 -1.15 12.71
C LEU A 80 -19.54 -0.55 14.11
N ILE A 81 -20.76 -0.32 14.61
CA ILE A 81 -21.00 0.25 15.93
C ILE A 81 -20.58 -0.78 17.00
N GLU A 82 -19.95 -0.31 18.09
CA GLU A 82 -19.34 -1.11 19.16
C GLU A 82 -18.04 -1.84 18.81
N SER A 83 -17.63 -1.87 17.54
CA SER A 83 -16.34 -2.46 17.12
C SER A 83 -15.17 -1.47 17.24
N ILE A 84 -13.98 -2.01 17.50
CA ILE A 84 -12.73 -1.24 17.56
C ILE A 84 -11.84 -1.67 16.39
N TYR A 85 -11.35 -0.70 15.63
CA TYR A 85 -10.53 -0.91 14.44
C TYR A 85 -9.17 -0.22 14.56
N ASP A 86 -8.19 -0.69 13.78
CA ASP A 86 -6.93 0.05 13.56
C ASP A 86 -7.07 1.16 12.49
N GLY A 87 -5.94 1.81 12.16
CA GLY A 87 -5.91 2.92 11.20
C GLY A 87 -6.27 2.57 9.75
N ILE A 88 -6.41 1.29 9.41
CA ILE A 88 -6.78 0.79 8.07
C ILE A 88 -8.04 -0.09 8.12
N GLN A 89 -8.88 0.09 9.14
CA GLN A 89 -10.15 -0.59 9.33
C GLN A 89 -10.05 -2.11 9.55
N ARG A 90 -8.97 -2.63 10.13
CA ARG A 90 -8.90 -4.03 10.61
C ARG A 90 -9.46 -4.13 12.05
N PRO A 91 -10.41 -5.05 12.32
CA PRO A 91 -11.00 -5.19 13.65
C PRO A 91 -9.98 -5.74 14.65
N LEU A 92 -9.74 -5.03 15.76
CA LEU A 92 -8.69 -5.38 16.74
C LEU A 92 -9.04 -6.59 17.61
N ASP A 93 -10.32 -6.92 17.75
CA ASP A 93 -10.81 -8.05 18.55
C ASP A 93 -10.64 -9.41 17.84
N LYS A 94 -10.26 -9.41 16.56
CA LYS A 94 -10.11 -10.60 15.72
C LYS A 94 -8.65 -10.87 15.28
N VAL A 95 -7.68 -10.11 15.80
CA VAL A 95 -6.24 -10.23 15.48
C VAL A 95 -5.53 -11.07 16.53
#